data_AF-A0A943LXU1-F1
#
_entry.id   AF-A0A943LXU1-F1
#
_cell.length_a   1.000
_cell.length_b   1.000
_cell.length_c   1.000
_cell.angle_alpha   90.00
_cell.angle_beta   90.00
_cell.angle_gamma   90.00
#
_symmetry.space_group_name_H-M   'P 1'
#
loop_
_entity.id
_entity.type
_entity.pdbx_description
1 polymer ?
#
loop_
_entity_poly.entity_id
_entity_poly.type
_entity_poly.pdbx_seq_one_letter_code
_entity_poly.pdbx_strand_id
1 'polypeptide(L)' 'MDTKKLRQKILDLAIRGKLVPQDPNDEPASVLLERIKAEKEQLIKDGKIKRSKKSASSDTSPYENVP' A
#
# COMPACT_ATOMS: atom_id res chain seq x y z
N MET A 1 34.06 14.63 -4.38
CA MET A 1 32.85 13.77 -4.51
C MET A 1 31.68 14.64 -4.93
N ASP A 2 30.92 14.26 -5.95
CA ASP A 2 29.73 15.00 -6.40
C ASP A 2 28.54 14.72 -5.46
N THR A 3 28.39 15.59 -4.45
CA THR A 3 27.38 15.43 -3.39
C THR A 3 25.96 15.70 -3.90
N LYS A 4 25.79 16.42 -5.01
CA LYS A 4 24.48 16.70 -5.61
C LYS A 4 23.88 15.44 -6.20
N LYS A 5 24.66 14.67 -6.97
CA LYS A 5 24.21 13.38 -7.52
C LYS A 5 23.87 12.36 -6.43
N LEU A 6 24.65 12.33 -5.36
CA LEU A 6 24.38 11.43 -4.22
C LEU A 6 23.05 11.78 -3.54
N ARG A 7 22.79 13.07 -3.26
CA ARG A 7 21.54 13.52 -2.65
C ARG A 7 20.32 13.21 -3.52
N GLN A 8 20.44 13.44 -4.84
CA GLN A 8 19.37 13.09 -5.78
C GLN A 8 19.07 11.58 -5.74
N LYS A 9 20.12 10.75 -5.73
CA LYS A 9 19.95 9.29 -5.68
C LYS A 9 19.29 8.82 -4.39
N ILE A 10 19.64 9.41 -3.25
CA ILE A 10 19.02 9.12 -1.96
C ILE A 10 17.55 9.52 -1.96
N LEU A 11 17.22 10.72 -2.49
CA LEU A 11 15.84 11.19 -2.60
C LEU A 11 15.00 10.24 -3.48
N ASP A 12 15.52 9.83 -4.63
CA ASP A 12 14.82 8.90 -5.53
C ASP A 12 14.55 7.55 -4.85
N LEU A 13 15.50 7.05 -4.06
CA LEU A 13 15.34 5.81 -3.29
C LEU A 13 14.34 5.99 -2.15
N ALA A 14 14.32 7.15 -1.49
CA ALA A 14 13.38 7.49 -0.43
C ALA A 14 11.93 7.50 -0.94
N ILE A 15 11.69 8.19 -2.07
CA ILE A 15 10.36 8.26 -2.70
C ILE A 15 9.87 6.87 -3.10
N ARG A 16 10.77 5.99 -3.54
CA ARG A 16 10.45 4.60 -3.90
C ARG A 16 10.34 3.65 -2.71
N GLY A 17 10.58 4.12 -1.48
CA GLY A 17 10.56 3.29 -0.27
C GLY A 17 11.73 2.29 -0.15
N LYS A 18 12.82 2.48 -0.90
CA LYS A 18 13.96 1.53 -0.99
C LYS A 18 15.14 1.85 -0.06
N LEU A 19 14.93 2.69 0.95
CA LEU A 19 15.99 3.03 1.91
C LEU A 19 16.22 1.95 2.97
N VAL A 20 15.29 1.01 3.09
CA VAL A 20 15.34 -0.12 4.04
C VAL A 20 15.45 -1.41 3.23
N PRO A 21 16.23 -2.43 3.70
CA PRO A 21 16.26 -3.74 3.07
C PRO A 21 14.85 -4.29 2.84
N GLN A 22 14.64 -4.86 1.66
CA GLN A 22 13.40 -5.51 1.29
C GLN A 22 13.61 -7.01 1.40
N ASP A 23 12.68 -7.74 2.02
CA ASP A 23 12.72 -9.20 2.00
C ASP A 23 11.94 -9.71 0.78
N PRO A 24 12.58 -10.44 -0.16
CA PRO A 24 11.87 -11.01 -1.30
C PRO A 24 10.82 -12.07 -0.90
N ASN A 25 10.87 -12.56 0.34
CA ASN A 25 9.89 -13.51 0.89
C ASN A 25 8.74 -12.80 1.63
N ASP A 26 8.72 -11.46 1.70
CA ASP A 26 7.61 -10.72 2.30
C ASP A 26 6.30 -11.09 1.59
N GLU A 27 5.25 -11.31 2.39
CA GLU A 27 3.94 -11.62 1.83
C GLU A 27 3.41 -10.43 1.01
N PRO A 28 2.87 -10.66 -0.19
CA PRO A 28 2.28 -9.57 -0.95
C PRO A 28 1.06 -9.04 -0.20
N ALA A 29 0.85 -7.72 -0.25
CA ALA A 29 -0.27 -7.07 0.42
C ALA A 29 -1.65 -7.67 0.05
N SER A 30 -1.77 -8.28 -1.14
CA SER A 30 -2.97 -9.01 -1.57
C SER A 30 -3.39 -10.10 -0.58
N VAL A 31 -2.44 -10.86 -0.04
CA VAL A 31 -2.71 -11.95 0.91
C VAL A 31 -3.29 -11.40 2.22
N LEU A 32 -2.72 -10.32 2.73
CA LEU A 32 -3.26 -9.63 3.91
C LEU A 32 -4.67 -9.09 3.64
N LEU A 33 -4.89 -8.48 2.47
CA LEU A 33 -6.21 -7.97 2.08
C LEU A 33 -7.26 -9.08 1.97
N GLU A 34 -6.89 -10.28 1.52
CA GLU A 34 -7.77 -11.46 1.49
C GLU A 34 -8.16 -11.90 2.91
N ARG A 35 -7.19 -11.98 3.83
CA ARG A 35 -7.45 -12.31 5.25
C ARG A 35 -8.40 -11.29 5.89
N ILE A 36 -8.15 -10.00 5.68
CA ILE A 36 -8.99 -8.91 6.18
C ILE A 36 -10.42 -9.03 5.62
N LYS A 37 -10.58 -9.34 4.32
CA LYS A 37 -11.92 -9.53 3.71
C LYS A 37 -12.67 -10.70 4.34
N ALA A 38 -11.99 -11.84 4.54
CA ALA A 38 -12.59 -13.02 5.15
C ALA A 38 -13.00 -12.77 6.61
N GLU A 39 -12.12 -12.17 7.41
CA GLU A 39 -12.41 -11.81 8.80
C GLU A 39 -13.56 -10.80 8.89
N LYS A 40 -13.57 -9.78 8.03
CA LYS A 40 -14.65 -8.80 7.96
C LYS A 40 -16.00 -9.46 7.67
N GLU A 41 -16.05 -10.42 6.73
CA GLU A 41 -17.30 -11.13 6.41
C GLU A 41 -17.79 -11.97 7.60
N GLN A 42 -16.87 -12.61 8.33
CA GLN A 42 -17.21 -13.34 9.55
C GLN A 42 -17.77 -12.40 10.63
N LEU A 43 -17.14 -11.24 10.85
CA LEU A 43 -17.62 -10.26 11.82
C LEU A 43 -18.97 -9.64 11.43
N ILE A 44 -19.26 -9.51 10.14
CA ILE A 44 -20.57 -9.10 9.63
C ILE A 44 -21.61 -10.19 9.95
N LYS A 45 -21.27 -11.46 9.72
CA LYS A 45 -22.13 -12.61 10.02
C LYS A 45 -22.43 -12.73 11.53
N ASP A 46 -21.42 -12.47 12.36
CA ASP A 46 -21.54 -12.41 13.83
C ASP A 46 -22.32 -11.18 14.32
N GLY A 47 -22.67 -10.24 13.44
CA GLY A 47 -23.39 -9.00 13.80
C GLY A 47 -22.54 -7.97 14.55
N LYS A 48 -21.23 -8.19 14.69
CA LYS A 48 -20.30 -7.31 15.41
C LYS A 48 -20.01 -6.02 14.65
N ILE A 49 -20.06 -6.05 13.32
CA ILE A 49 -19.85 -4.89 12.46
C ILE A 49 -20.93 -4.82 11.37
N LYS A 50 -21.31 -3.60 10.96
CA LYS A 50 -22.23 -3.39 9.84
C LYS A 50 -21.50 -3.49 8.51
N ARG A 51 -22.16 -4.09 7.51
CA ARG A 51 -21.65 -4.12 6.14
C ARG A 51 -21.54 -2.69 5.58
N SER A 52 -20.32 -2.24 5.32
CA SER A 52 -20.07 -0.95 4.68
C SER A 52 -20.60 -0.96 3.24
N LYS A 53 -21.25 0.11 2.79
CA LYS A 53 -21.56 0.31 1.36
C LYS A 53 -20.25 0.29 0.57
N LYS A 54 -20.27 -0.32 -0.62
CA LYS A 54 -19.14 -0.24 -1.57
C LYS A 54 -18.95 1.24 -1.93
N SER A 55 -17.97 1.89 -1.34
CA SER A 55 -17.46 3.15 -1.89
C SER A 55 -16.76 2.83 -3.21
N ALA A 56 -16.94 3.68 -4.22
CA ALA A 56 -16.27 3.55 -5.50
C ALA A 56 -14.77 3.27 -5.28
N SER A 57 -14.23 2.27 -5.97
CA SER A 57 -12.81 1.95 -5.95
C SER A 57 -12.03 3.21 -6.25
N SER A 58 -11.20 3.66 -5.30
CA SER A 58 -10.27 4.78 -5.50
C SER A 58 -9.05 4.32 -6.31
N ASP A 59 -9.27 3.54 -7.37
CA ASP A 59 -8.21 3.13 -8.31
C ASP A 59 -7.77 4.30 -9.20
N THR A 60 -8.47 5.43 -9.16
CA THR A 60 -7.95 6.72 -9.61
C THR A 60 -6.86 7.20 -8.65
N SER A 61 -5.61 6.86 -8.95
CA SER A 61 -4.45 7.50 -8.34
C SER A 61 -4.57 9.02 -8.55
N PRO A 62 -4.63 9.85 -7.49
CA PRO A 62 -4.76 11.30 -7.64
C PRO A 62 -3.52 11.96 -8.24
N TYR A 63 -2.48 11.16 -8.56
CA TYR A 63 -1.21 11.58 -9.11
C TYR A 63 -0.99 11.17 -10.57
N GLU A 64 -2.03 10.72 -11.28
CA GLU A 64 -1.91 10.33 -12.68
C GLU A 64 -1.59 11.51 -13.62
N ASN A 65 -1.73 12.75 -13.15
CA ASN A 65 -1.39 13.99 -13.86
C ASN A 65 -0.45 14.89 -13.05
N VAL A 66 0.63 14.35 -12.50
CA VAL A 66 1.75 15.20 -12.04
C VAL A 66 2.68 15.40 -13.25
N PRO A 67 2.87 16.62 -13.75
CA PRO A 67 3.77 16.89 -14.87
C PRO A 67 5.24 16.53 -14.58
#